data_AF-L7UKK5-F1
#
_entry.id   AF-L7UKK5-F1
#
_cell.length_a   1.000
_cell.length_b   1.000
_cell.length_c   1.000
_cell.angle_alpha   90.00
_cell.angle_beta   90.00
_cell.angle_gamma   90.00
#
_symmetry.space_group_name_H-M   'P 1'
#
loop_
_entity.id
_entity.type
_entity.pdbx_description
1 polymer ?
#
loop_
_entity_poly.entity_id
_entity_poly.type
_entity_poly.pdbx_seq_one_letter_code
_entity_poly.pdbx_strand_id
1 'polypeptide(L)'
;MKKLTVLVAVAGALAACGPVKSTANILDAEVQIQAARTAGADKLAPYEWTAANLYLSKAREEVGYSDYQAGVDFAVKASRFANEAREKAMSEAGSADTSERSPNP
;
A
#
# COMPACT_ATOMS: atom_id res chain seq x y z
N MET A 1 40.32 9.59 18.42
CA MET A 1 40.03 8.25 17.85
C MET A 1 38.66 7.74 18.28
N LYS A 2 38.44 7.30 19.53
CA LYS A 2 37.14 6.79 20.05
C LYS A 2 35.93 7.72 19.85
N LYS A 3 36.11 9.03 20.08
CA LYS A 3 35.04 10.03 19.85
C LYS A 3 34.67 10.19 18.36
N LEU A 4 35.64 9.98 17.46
CA LEU A 4 35.43 10.03 16.02
C LEU A 4 34.66 8.79 15.54
N THR A 5 34.98 7.61 16.11
CA THR A 5 34.29 6.35 15.81
C THR A 5 32.81 6.38 16.23
N VAL A 6 32.51 6.99 17.39
CA VAL A 6 31.13 7.17 17.86
C VAL A 6 30.35 8.13 16.96
N LEU A 7 30.96 9.23 16.49
CA LEU A 7 30.34 10.18 15.57
C LEU A 7 30.02 9.55 14.20
N VAL A 8 30.93 8.74 13.66
CA VAL A 8 30.71 8.02 12.40
C VAL A 8 29.61 6.96 12.53
N ALA A 9 29.57 6.25 13.67
CA ALA A 9 28.51 5.26 13.93
C ALA A 9 27.11 5.90 14.04
N VAL A 10 27.01 7.05 14.70
CA VAL A 10 25.73 7.80 14.81
C VAL A 10 25.30 8.38 13.47
N ALA A 11 26.22 8.90 12.66
CA ALA A 11 25.91 9.41 11.33
C ALA A 11 25.42 8.30 10.38
N GLY A 12 25.99 7.09 10.48
CA GLY A 12 25.53 5.93 9.71
C GLY A 12 24.11 5.47 10.06
N ALA A 13 23.72 5.58 11.34
CA ALA A 13 22.38 5.21 11.78
C ALA A 13 21.30 6.18 11.24
N LEU A 14 21.62 7.45 11.04
CA LEU A 14 20.69 8.46 10.50
C LEU A 14 20.47 8.32 8.99
N ALA A 15 21.41 7.74 8.25
CA ALA A 15 21.27 7.47 6.81
C ALA A 15 20.26 6.34 6.49
N ALA A 16 19.91 5.51 7.48
CA ALA A 16 19.00 4.38 7.30
C ALA A 16 17.51 4.76 7.33
N CYS A 17 17.15 6.01 7.65
CA CYS A 17 15.75 6.42 7.80
C CYS A 17 14.94 6.31 6.49
N GLY A 18 15.58 6.51 5.32
CA GLY A 18 14.93 6.36 4.01
C GLY A 18 14.53 4.90 3.71
N PRO A 19 15.50 3.97 3.65
CA PRO A 19 15.25 2.56 3.35
C PRO A 19 14.26 1.90 4.31
N VAL A 20 14.34 2.21 5.61
CA VAL A 20 13.43 1.63 6.62
C VAL A 20 12.00 2.14 6.41
N LYS A 21 11.84 3.46 6.18
CA LYS A 21 10.52 4.06 5.97
C LYS A 21 9.88 3.56 4.68
N SER A 22 10.62 3.49 3.58
CA SER A 22 10.09 2.96 2.32
C SER A 22 9.67 1.51 2.45
N THR A 23 10.48 0.68 3.11
CA THR A 23 10.14 -0.73 3.38
C THR A 23 8.87 -0.86 4.22
N ALA A 24 8.74 -0.08 5.30
CA ALA A 24 7.55 -0.12 6.14
C ALA A 24 6.26 0.26 5.38
N ASN A 25 6.30 1.28 4.53
CA ASN A 25 5.14 1.69 3.73
C ASN A 25 4.81 0.68 2.63
N ILE A 26 5.82 0.04 2.02
CA ILE A 26 5.60 -1.05 1.05
C ILE A 26 4.88 -2.22 1.71
N LEU A 27 5.31 -2.63 2.91
CA LEU A 27 4.66 -3.70 3.68
C LEU A 27 3.22 -3.34 4.06
N ASP A 28 2.95 -2.11 4.48
CA ASP A 28 1.58 -1.66 4.76
C ASP A 28 0.71 -1.76 3.50
N ALA A 29 1.18 -1.24 2.36
CA ALA A 29 0.45 -1.31 1.10
C ALA A 29 0.16 -2.75 0.67
N GLU A 30 1.12 -3.68 0.84
CA GLU A 30 0.92 -5.10 0.57
C GLU A 30 -0.20 -5.69 1.43
N VAL A 31 -0.21 -5.40 2.73
CA VAL A 31 -1.25 -5.85 3.66
C VAL A 31 -2.63 -5.34 3.21
N GLN A 32 -2.73 -4.05 2.87
CA GLN A 32 -4.01 -3.48 2.42
C GLN A 32 -4.48 -4.07 1.09
N ILE A 33 -3.56 -4.32 0.15
CA ILE A 33 -3.89 -4.99 -1.11
C ILE A 33 -4.38 -6.41 -0.84
N GLN A 34 -3.78 -7.16 0.08
CA GLN A 34 -4.33 -8.48 0.44
C GLN A 34 -5.74 -8.37 1.05
N ALA A 35 -5.97 -7.40 1.94
CA ALA A 35 -7.30 -7.16 2.50
C ALA A 35 -8.34 -6.81 1.41
N ALA A 36 -7.97 -5.99 0.42
CA ALA A 36 -8.82 -5.67 -0.72
C ALA A 36 -9.10 -6.92 -1.59
N ARG A 37 -8.09 -7.77 -1.83
CA ARG A 37 -8.26 -9.04 -2.55
C ARG A 37 -9.24 -9.96 -1.84
N THR A 38 -9.13 -10.10 -0.52
CA THR A 38 -10.05 -10.91 0.28
C THR A 38 -11.49 -10.40 0.18
N ALA A 39 -11.68 -9.09 0.00
CA ALA A 39 -12.99 -8.49 -0.26
C ALA A 39 -13.52 -8.68 -1.69
N GLY A 40 -12.75 -9.30 -2.60
CA GLY A 40 -13.13 -9.46 -4.01
C GLY A 40 -12.98 -8.18 -4.86
N ALA A 41 -12.10 -7.27 -4.43
CA ALA A 41 -11.92 -5.98 -5.10
C ALA A 41 -11.40 -6.08 -6.54
N ASP A 42 -10.77 -7.19 -6.92
CA ASP A 42 -10.35 -7.44 -8.31
C ASP A 42 -11.53 -7.45 -9.30
N LYS A 43 -12.73 -7.82 -8.83
CA LYS A 43 -13.96 -7.84 -9.62
C LYS A 43 -14.89 -6.68 -9.30
N LEU A 44 -15.02 -6.34 -8.03
CA LEU A 44 -16.00 -5.37 -7.55
C LEU A 44 -15.47 -3.91 -7.56
N ALA A 45 -14.16 -3.72 -7.56
CA ALA A 45 -13.52 -2.39 -7.60
C ALA A 45 -12.25 -2.40 -8.47
N PRO A 46 -12.35 -2.78 -9.76
CA PRO A 46 -11.18 -3.09 -10.60
C PRO A 46 -10.26 -1.90 -10.82
N TYR A 47 -10.79 -0.67 -10.84
CA TYR A 47 -9.99 0.53 -11.03
C TYR A 47 -9.06 0.77 -9.83
N GLU A 48 -9.61 0.86 -8.62
CA GLU A 48 -8.85 1.07 -7.40
C GLU A 48 -7.91 -0.10 -7.12
N TRP A 49 -8.38 -1.33 -7.35
CA TRP A 49 -7.57 -2.54 -7.26
C TRP A 49 -6.34 -2.46 -8.16
N THR A 50 -6.54 -2.12 -9.44
CA THR A 50 -5.44 -2.03 -10.41
C THR A 50 -4.50 -0.89 -10.06
N ALA A 51 -5.03 0.29 -9.71
CA ALA A 51 -4.23 1.43 -9.29
C ALA A 51 -3.35 1.09 -8.09
N ALA A 52 -3.89 0.43 -7.06
CA ALA A 52 -3.12 0.01 -5.88
C ALA A 52 -1.93 -0.88 -6.25
N ASN A 53 -2.15 -1.90 -7.08
CA ASN A 53 -1.10 -2.81 -7.53
C ASN A 53 -0.02 -2.11 -8.37
N LEU A 54 -0.43 -1.20 -9.28
CA LEU A 54 0.51 -0.43 -10.10
C LEU A 54 1.35 0.54 -9.27
N TYR A 55 0.75 1.22 -8.30
CA TYR A 55 1.49 2.10 -7.40
C TYR A 55 2.44 1.32 -6.48
N LEU A 56 2.07 0.13 -6.02
CA LEU A 56 3.00 -0.73 -5.27
C LEU A 56 4.18 -1.17 -6.14
N SER A 57 3.92 -1.55 -7.40
CA SER A 57 4.99 -1.87 -8.35
C SER A 57 5.93 -0.69 -8.55
N LYS A 58 5.38 0.52 -8.75
CA LYS A 58 6.17 1.74 -8.93
C LYS A 58 6.95 2.11 -7.67
N ALA A 59 6.37 1.93 -6.48
CA ALA A 59 7.07 2.16 -5.22
C ALA A 59 8.33 1.29 -5.09
N ARG A 60 8.23 0.00 -5.44
CA ARG A 60 9.37 -0.93 -5.44
C ARG A 60 10.43 -0.54 -6.47
N GLU A 61 10.01 -0.06 -7.64
CA GLU A 61 10.91 0.44 -8.68
C GLU A 61 11.76 1.62 -8.17
N GLU A 62 11.13 2.65 -7.57
CA GLU A 62 11.86 3.82 -7.04
C GLU A 62 12.81 3.47 -5.90
N VAL A 63 12.40 2.57 -5.00
CA VAL A 63 13.28 2.05 -3.94
C VAL A 63 14.49 1.32 -4.54
N GLY A 64 14.30 0.61 -5.66
CA GLY A 64 15.38 -0.01 -6.42
C GLY A 64 16.39 1.00 -6.97
N TYR A 65 15.95 2.22 -7.27
CA TYR A 65 16.80 3.36 -7.64
C TYR A 65 17.34 4.17 -6.45
N SER A 66 17.13 3.69 -5.23
CA SER A 66 17.43 4.43 -3.99
C SER A 66 16.68 5.77 -3.84
N ASP A 67 15.64 6.01 -4.64
CA ASP A 67 14.72 7.14 -4.43
C ASP A 67 13.65 6.76 -3.39
N TYR A 68 14.09 6.73 -2.13
CA TYR A 68 13.25 6.28 -1.02
C TYR A 68 12.04 7.19 -0.78
N GLN A 69 12.15 8.49 -1.08
CA GLN A 69 11.03 9.42 -0.86
C GLN A 69 9.95 9.20 -1.90
N ALA A 70 10.30 9.08 -3.19
CA ALA A 70 9.34 8.71 -4.22
C ALA A 70 8.72 7.33 -3.95
N GLY A 71 9.54 6.37 -3.50
CA GLY A 71 9.08 5.05 -3.07
C GLY A 71 8.01 5.10 -1.96
N VAL A 72 8.24 5.93 -0.93
CA VAL A 72 7.25 6.17 0.14
C VAL A 72 5.97 6.78 -0.42
N ASP A 73 6.07 7.80 -1.27
CA ASP A 73 4.91 8.52 -1.79
C ASP A 73 4.02 7.60 -2.65
N PHE A 74 4.61 6.72 -3.45
CA PHE A 74 3.88 5.71 -4.21
C PHE A 74 3.30 4.61 -3.31
N ALA A 75 4.02 4.15 -2.28
CA ALA A 75 3.50 3.16 -1.35
C ALA A 75 2.28 3.67 -0.57
N VAL A 76 2.29 4.93 -0.13
CA VAL A 76 1.12 5.57 0.51
C VAL A 76 -0.06 5.66 -0.46
N LYS A 77 0.16 6.02 -1.73
CA LYS A 77 -0.89 5.99 -2.75
C LYS A 77 -1.45 4.58 -2.94
N ALA A 78 -0.60 3.56 -2.98
CA ALA A 78 -1.01 2.17 -3.09
C ALA A 78 -1.91 1.74 -1.92
N SER A 79 -1.50 2.04 -0.69
CA SER A 79 -2.29 1.77 0.53
C SER A 79 -3.66 2.47 0.51
N ARG A 80 -3.70 3.74 0.08
CA ARG A 80 -4.96 4.49 -0.06
C ARG A 80 -5.91 3.83 -1.08
N PHE A 81 -5.43 3.55 -2.29
CA PHE A 81 -6.26 2.90 -3.32
C PHE A 81 -6.69 1.49 -2.90
N ALA A 82 -5.85 0.74 -2.18
CA ALA A 82 -6.23 -0.57 -1.67
C ALA A 82 -7.39 -0.48 -0.65
N ASN A 83 -7.36 0.53 0.23
CA ASN A 83 -8.47 0.78 1.15
C ASN A 83 -9.75 1.17 0.42
N GLU A 84 -9.67 2.08 -0.56
CA GLU A 84 -10.82 2.46 -1.39
C GLU A 84 -11.39 1.25 -2.16
N ALA A 85 -10.52 0.39 -2.70
CA ALA A 85 -10.91 -0.84 -3.39
C ALA A 85 -11.65 -1.80 -2.47
N ARG A 86 -11.15 -1.99 -1.24
CA ARG A 86 -11.78 -2.82 -0.21
C ARG A 86 -13.15 -2.29 0.18
N GLU A 87 -13.27 -0.99 0.42
CA GLU A 87 -14.53 -0.36 0.82
C GLU A 87 -15.59 -0.48 -0.27
N LYS A 88 -15.23 -0.19 -1.52
CA LYS A 88 -16.12 -0.37 -2.68
C LYS A 88 -16.55 -1.82 -2.86
N ALA A 89 -15.62 -2.77 -2.74
CA ALA A 89 -15.94 -4.18 -2.86
C ALA A 89 -16.95 -4.63 -1.79
N MET A 90 -16.78 -4.17 -0.56
CA MET A 90 -17.71 -4.47 0.53
C MET A 90 -19.10 -3.83 0.32
N SER A 91 -19.17 -2.61 -0.22
CA SER A 91 -20.46 -1.95 -0.50
C SER A 91 -21.23 -2.61 -1.64
N GLU A 92 -20.54 -3.04 -2.70
CA GLU A 92 -21.16 -3.77 -3.81
C GLU A 92 -21.68 -5.14 -3.36
N ALA A 93 -20.89 -5.86 -2.54
CA ALA A 93 -21.31 -7.15 -1.99
C ALA A 93 -22.59 -7.03 -1.11
N GLY A 94 -22.68 -5.99 -0.27
CA GLY A 94 -23.89 -5.75 0.54
C GLY A 94 -25.11 -5.30 -0.27
N SER A 95 -24.88 -4.62 -1.39
CA SER A 95 -25.96 -4.18 -2.31
C SER A 95 -26.56 -5.35 -3.08
N ALA A 96 -25.73 -6.33 -3.47
CA ALA A 96 -26.18 -7.56 -4.11
C ALA A 96 -27.14 -8.37 -3.21
N ASP A 97 -26.78 -8.59 -1.94
CA ASP A 97 -27.61 -9.32 -0.96
C ASP A 97 -28.98 -8.65 -0.73
N THR A 98 -29.02 -7.31 -0.76
CA THR A 98 -30.28 -6.56 -0.61
C THR A 98 -31.17 -6.68 -1.84
N SER A 99 -30.59 -6.75 -3.05
CA SER A 99 -31.36 -6.88 -4.30
C SER A 99 -32.01 -8.26 -4.46
N GLU A 100 -31.34 -9.34 -4.01
CA GLU A 100 -31.88 -10.70 -4.06
C GLU A 100 -33.00 -10.94 -3.04
N ARG A 101 -33.06 -10.14 -1.96
CA ARG A 101 -34.07 -10.27 -0.90
C ARG A 101 -35.36 -9.49 -1.17
N SER A 102 -35.47 -8.74 -2.27
CA SER A 102 -36.72 -8.08 -2.65
C SER A 102 -37.72 -9.15 -3.15
N PRO A 103 -38.88 -9.35 -2.49
CA PRO A 103 -39.87 -10.29 -2.98
C PRO A 103 -40.43 -9.74 -4.29
N ASN A 104 -40.27 -10.49 -5.39
CA ASN A 104 -40.97 -10.24 -6.64
C ASN A 104 -42.48 -10.07 -6.33
N PRO A 105 -43.16 -9.05 -6.88
CA PRO A 105 -44.60 -8.83 -6.67
C PRO A 105 -45.47 -9.97 -7.23
#